data_AF-A0A4C1YKK6-F1
#
_entry.id   AF-A0A4C1YKK6-F1
#
_cell.length_a   1.000
_cell.length_b   1.000
_cell.length_c   1.000
_cell.angle_alpha   90.00
_cell.angle_beta   90.00
_cell.angle_gamma   90.00
#
_symmetry.space_group_name_H-M   'P 1'
#
loop_
_entity.id
_entity.type
_entity.pdbx_description
1 polymer ?
#
loop_
_entity_poly.entity_id
_entity_poly.type
_entity_poly.pdbx_seq_one_letter_code
_entity_poly.pdbx_strand_id
1 'polypeptide(L)' 'MLKDPQRLTSIRDPHSTRRVCVVTGGGSGLVVGWCCVGATESAAEGRHWAQMAQETRKAVAMWHTLR' A
#
# COMPACT_ATOMS: atom_id res chain seq x y z
N MET A 1 -12.86 10.75 20.72
CA MET A 1 -12.28 11.44 19.56
C MET A 1 -11.29 10.51 18.88
N LEU A 2 -11.77 9.71 17.93
CA LEU A 2 -10.98 9.04 16.89
C LEU A 2 -11.91 9.05 15.67
N LYS A 3 -11.68 10.01 14.77
CA LYS A 3 -12.55 10.28 13.62
C LYS A 3 -12.18 9.30 12.50
N ASP A 4 -13.14 8.49 12.09
CA ASP A 4 -13.18 7.62 10.89
C ASP A 4 -12.16 6.47 10.71
N PRO A 5 -12.54 5.22 11.02
CA PRO A 5 -11.83 4.01 10.57
C PRO A 5 -12.31 3.49 9.20
N GLN A 6 -13.19 4.19 8.50
CA GLN A 6 -13.81 3.70 7.26
C GLN A 6 -13.01 4.08 6.00
N ARG A 7 -11.96 3.31 5.66
CA ARG A 7 -11.70 2.86 4.27
C ARG A 7 -10.61 1.80 4.09
N LEU A 8 -10.41 0.89 5.06
CA LEU A 8 -9.67 -0.34 4.78
C LEU A 8 -10.60 -1.34 4.08
N THR A 9 -10.99 -1.05 2.84
CA THR A 9 -11.77 -2.02 2.05
C THR A 9 -11.00 -3.33 1.96
N SER A 10 -11.67 -4.38 2.42
CA SER A 10 -11.32 -5.80 2.39
C SER A 10 -10.01 -6.14 1.67
N ILE A 11 -8.99 -6.56 2.43
CA ILE A 11 -7.74 -7.17 1.90
C ILE A 11 -8.06 -8.43 1.05
N ARG A 12 -9.32 -8.90 1.02
CA ARG A 12 -9.78 -10.07 0.27
C ARG A 12 -10.26 -9.78 -1.15
N ASP A 13 -10.19 -8.54 -1.65
CA ASP A 13 -10.51 -8.26 -3.04
C ASP A 13 -9.30 -8.64 -3.95
N PRO A 14 -9.44 -9.63 -4.84
CA PRO A 14 -8.38 -10.10 -5.72
C PRO A 14 -7.97 -9.06 -6.79
N HIS A 15 -8.70 -7.95 -6.93
CA HIS A 15 -8.34 -6.82 -7.79
C HIS A 15 -7.84 -5.61 -7.01
N SER A 16 -7.62 -5.75 -5.70
CA SER A 16 -7.20 -4.62 -4.88
C SER A 16 -5.73 -4.28 -5.10
N THR A 17 -5.51 -3.04 -5.55
CA THR A 17 -4.19 -2.41 -5.61
C THR A 17 -4.24 -1.07 -4.90
N ARG A 18 -3.25 -0.82 -4.04
CA ARG A 18 -3.08 0.45 -3.31
C ARG A 18 -1.85 1.16 -3.82
N ARG A 19 -2.02 2.40 -4.25
CA ARG A 19 -0.91 3.28 -4.62
C ARG A 19 -0.39 4.01 -3.38
N VAL A 20 0.93 3.96 -3.19
CA VAL A 20 1.65 4.72 -2.17
C VAL A 20 2.53 5.75 -2.89
N CYS A 21 2.41 7.01 -2.50
CA CYS A 21 3.20 8.09 -3.06
C CYS A 21 4.11 8.68 -1.97
N VAL A 22 5.36 8.94 -2.30
CA VAL A 22 6.25 9.77 -1.49
C VAL A 22 6.12 11.19 -2.00
N VAL A 23 5.82 12.12 -1.09
CA VAL A 23 5.68 13.54 -1.40
C VAL A 23 6.72 14.36 -0.66
N THR A 24 7.16 15.45 -1.26
CA THR A 24 8.03 16.43 -0.60
C THR A 24 7.30 17.08 0.59
N GLY A 25 8.01 17.28 1.70
CA GLY A 25 7.45 17.86 2.94
C GLY A 25 7.24 19.38 2.94
N GLY A 26 7.32 20.03 1.78
CA GLY A 26 7.09 21.47 1.62
C GLY A 26 5.66 21.79 1.19
N GLY A 27 5.27 23.07 1.22
CA GLY A 27 3.90 23.52 0.93
C GLY A 27 3.36 23.20 -0.48
N SER A 28 4.20 22.71 -1.40
CA SER A 28 3.80 22.32 -2.75
C SER A 28 3.46 20.83 -2.93
N GLY A 29 3.81 19.95 -1.97
CA GLY A 29 3.38 18.54 -1.98
C GLY A 29 3.77 17.74 -3.23
N LEU A 30 4.89 18.07 -3.88
CA LEU A 30 5.31 17.40 -5.12
C LEU A 30 5.58 15.91 -4.89
N VAL A 31 5.08 15.06 -5.78
CA VAL A 31 5.34 13.62 -5.76
C VAL A 31 6.78 13.35 -6.20
N VAL A 32 7.56 12.73 -5.31
CA VAL A 32 8.94 12.30 -5.55
C VAL A 32 8.98 10.99 -6.32
N GLY A 33 8.01 10.12 -6.05
CA GLY A 33 7.87 8.81 -6.70
C GLY A 33 6.75 8.01 -6.06
N TRP A 34 6.39 6.89 -6.67
CA TRP A 34 5.27 6.07 -6.21
C TRP A 34 5.52 4.58 -6.41
N CYS A 35 4.78 3.74 -5.70
CA CYS A 35 4.66 2.31 -5.99
C CYS A 35 3.22 1.86 -5.82
N CYS A 36 2.88 0.72 -6.42
CA CYS A 36 1.57 0.08 -6.26
C CYS A 36 1.78 -1.23 -5.51
N VAL A 37 1.03 -1.49 -4.43
CA VAL A 37 1.02 -2.79 -3.73
C VAL A 37 -0.34 -3.41 -3.91
N GLY A 38 -0.42 -4.58 -4.53
CA GLY A 38 -1.70 -5.19 -4.89
C GLY A 38 -1.57 -6.58 -5.46
N ALA A 39 -2.71 -7.28 -5.55
CA ALA A 39 -2.80 -8.65 -6.03
C ALA A 39 -2.40 -8.81 -7.51
N THR A 40 -2.46 -7.75 -8.30
CA THR A 40 -2.13 -7.76 -9.74
C THR A 40 -0.68 -7.40 -10.03
N GLU A 41 0.13 -7.06 -9.02
CA GLU A 41 1.53 -6.68 -9.20
C GLU A 41 2.44 -7.93 -9.22
N SER A 42 3.43 -7.97 -10.11
CA SER A 42 4.18 -9.20 -10.43
C SER A 42 5.44 -9.44 -9.58
N ALA A 43 5.88 -8.48 -8.78
CA ALA A 43 7.18 -8.53 -8.08
C ALA A 43 7.08 -8.42 -6.55
N ALA A 44 7.92 -7.59 -5.93
CA ALA A 44 7.96 -7.42 -4.46
C ALA A 44 6.60 -6.94 -3.93
N GLU A 45 5.91 -6.13 -4.73
CA GLU A 45 4.61 -5.57 -4.46
C GLU A 45 3.51 -6.64 -4.34
N GLY A 46 3.48 -7.62 -5.25
CA GLY A 46 2.54 -8.74 -5.19
C GLY A 46 2.83 -9.68 -4.02
N ARG A 47 4.12 -9.95 -3.74
CA ARG A 47 4.53 -10.76 -2.58
C ARG A 47 4.14 -10.09 -1.25
N HIS A 48 4.33 -8.78 -1.15
CA HIS A 48 3.92 -8.01 0.02
C HIS A 48 2.40 -8.10 0.23
N TRP A 49 1.61 -7.97 -0.84
CA TRP A 49 0.17 -8.11 -0.79
C TRP A 49 -0.27 -9.51 -0.33
N ALA A 50 0.33 -10.56 -0.89
CA ALA A 50 0.04 -11.95 -0.51
C ALA A 50 0.34 -12.21 0.98
N GLN A 51 1.45 -11.68 1.50
CA GLN A 51 1.79 -11.82 2.92
C GLN A 51 0.79 -11.09 3.81
N MET A 52 0.38 -9.86 3.45
CA MET A 52 -0.67 -9.13 4.19
C MET A 52 -2.01 -9.89 4.23
N ALA A 53 -2.38 -10.58 3.14
CA ALA A 53 -3.61 -11.35 3.07
C ALA A 53 -3.58 -12.62 3.95
N GLN A 54 -2.41 -13.27 4.04
CA GLN A 54 -2.22 -14.47 4.87
C GLN A 54 -2.07 -14.12 6.37
N GLU A 55 -1.29 -13.10 6.69
CA GLU A 55 -0.97 -12.72 8.07
C GLU A 55 -1.95 -11.67 8.63
N THR A 56 -3.24 -12.03 8.70
CA THR A 56 -4.28 -11.07 9.12
C THR A 56 -4.01 -10.47 10.51
N ARG A 57 -4.18 -9.16 10.65
CA ARG A 57 -3.92 -8.37 11.88
C ARG A 57 -2.46 -8.37 12.36
N LYS A 58 -1.51 -8.84 11.55
CA LYS A 58 -0.07 -8.67 11.77
C LYS A 58 0.45 -7.59 10.83
N ALA A 59 1.30 -6.71 11.35
CA ALA A 59 1.99 -5.73 10.52
C ALA A 59 3.05 -6.43 9.65
N VAL A 60 3.06 -6.12 8.37
CA VAL A 60 4.08 -6.58 7.41
C VAL A 60 4.85 -5.36 6.93
N ALA A 61 6.18 -5.45 6.94
CA ALA A 61 7.06 -4.39 6.46
C ALA A 61 7.92 -4.92 5.31
N MET A 62 8.01 -4.14 4.23
CA MET A 62 8.83 -4.47 3.06
C MET A 62 9.23 -3.19 2.33
N TRP A 63 10.47 -3.13 1.86
CA TRP A 63 10.96 -2.05 1.00
C TRP A 63 10.47 -2.25 -0.45
N HIS A 64 10.16 -1.13 -1.12
CA HIS A 64 9.79 -1.08 -2.52
C HIS A 64 10.58 0.01 -3.22
N THR A 65 10.99 -0.25 -4.47
CA THR A 65 11.58 0.78 -5.32
C THR A 65 10.47 1.69 -5.85
N LEU A 66 10.70 3.00 -5.79
CA LEU A 66 9.77 3.98 -6.36
C LEU A 66 9.91 4.03 -7.89
N ARG A 67 8.78 4.23 -8.56
CA ARG A 67 8.64 4.58 -9.98
C ARG A 67 8.45 6.08 -10.14
#